data_AF-A0A822H6Z5-F1
#
_entry.id   AF-A0A822H6Z5-F1
#
_cell.length_a   1.000
_cell.length_b   1.000
_cell.length_c   1.000
_cell.angle_alpha   90.00
_cell.angle_beta   90.00
_cell.angle_gamma   90.00
#
_symmetry.space_group_name_H-M   'P 1'
#
loop_
_entity.id
_entity.type
_entity.pdbx_description
1 polymer ?
#
loop_
_entity_poly.entity_id
_entity_poly.type
_entity_poly.pdbx_seq_one_letter_code
_entity_poly.pdbx_strand_id
1 'polypeptide(L)'
;PDYLTKHILEDEQIKLIDQKMVVPLNTARNRALRDNIFVLLACIVNRIPLFLCGKPGSSKSSAVQIVISNLKGKKSKDPYFQTLPELVAVSFQGSQNCTSESIIKVFERAAKYGEIRNDSEILPVIVFDEIGLAELSPHNPLKVLHAELEVDNSKYGFVGVSNWRLDASKMNRALYLSTPDPDVKDLQ
;
A
#
# COMPACT_ATOMS: atom_id res chain seq x y z
N PRO A 1 -27.32 -11.50 -7.80
CA PRO A 1 -26.30 -10.50 -8.20
C PRO A 1 -24.99 -10.66 -7.41
N ASP A 2 -25.06 -10.58 -6.07
CA ASP A 2 -23.88 -10.55 -5.19
C ASP A 2 -23.02 -11.82 -5.20
N TYR A 3 -23.62 -13.00 -5.39
CA TYR A 3 -22.88 -14.26 -5.40
C TYR A 3 -21.94 -14.38 -6.61
N LEU A 4 -22.40 -13.98 -7.79
CA LEU A 4 -21.62 -14.09 -9.03
C LEU A 4 -20.44 -13.11 -9.02
N THR A 5 -20.67 -11.87 -8.57
CA THR A 5 -19.63 -10.84 -8.45
C THR A 5 -18.56 -11.24 -7.43
N LYS A 6 -18.97 -11.84 -6.31
CA LYS A 6 -18.02 -12.31 -5.29
C LYS A 6 -17.12 -13.44 -5.81
N HIS A 7 -17.68 -14.41 -6.53
CA HIS A 7 -16.89 -15.49 -7.15
C HIS A 7 -15.90 -14.96 -8.19
N ILE A 8 -16.35 -14.06 -9.08
CA ILE A 8 -15.46 -13.47 -10.08
C ILE A 8 -14.31 -12.71 -9.42
N LEU A 9 -14.58 -11.95 -8.36
CA LEU A 9 -13.54 -11.23 -7.62
C LEU A 9 -12.54 -12.21 -6.99
N GLU A 10 -13.03 -13.23 -6.29
CA GLU A 10 -12.17 -14.24 -5.65
C GLU A 10 -11.30 -14.97 -6.69
N ASP A 11 -11.87 -15.34 -7.85
CA ASP A 11 -11.13 -15.96 -8.94
C ASP A 11 -10.03 -15.05 -9.50
N GLU A 12 -10.31 -13.76 -9.70
CA GLU A 12 -9.31 -12.81 -10.19
C GLU A 12 -8.19 -12.57 -9.15
N GLN A 13 -8.53 -12.52 -7.87
CA GLN A 13 -7.55 -12.42 -6.79
C GLN A 13 -6.64 -13.65 -6.73
N ILE A 14 -7.21 -14.85 -6.86
CA ILE A 14 -6.47 -16.11 -6.88
C ILE A 14 -5.54 -16.14 -8.10
N LYS A 15 -6.05 -15.84 -9.30
CA LYS A 15 -5.21 -15.79 -10.52
C LYS A 15 -4.07 -14.80 -10.38
N LEU A 16 -4.33 -13.61 -9.85
CA LEU A 16 -3.31 -12.58 -9.66
C LEU A 16 -2.14 -13.11 -8.80
N ILE A 17 -2.44 -13.81 -7.70
CA ILE A 17 -1.43 -14.19 -6.72
C ILE A 17 -0.77 -15.52 -7.06
N ASP A 18 -1.56 -16.50 -7.49
CA ASP A 18 -1.07 -17.86 -7.72
C ASP A 18 -0.41 -18.03 -9.09
N GLN A 19 -0.84 -17.25 -10.08
CA GLN A 19 -0.34 -17.39 -11.46
C GLN A 19 0.61 -16.28 -11.87
N LYS A 20 0.46 -15.05 -11.34
CA LYS A 20 1.24 -13.89 -11.79
C LYS A 20 2.32 -13.45 -10.82
N MET A 21 2.04 -13.48 -9.52
CA MET A 21 2.98 -12.98 -8.52
C MET A 21 3.93 -14.06 -8.02
N VAL A 22 5.19 -13.68 -7.84
CA VAL A 22 6.13 -14.45 -7.04
C VAL A 22 5.95 -14.07 -5.58
N VAL A 23 5.43 -15.04 -4.83
CA VAL A 23 5.23 -14.95 -3.39
C VAL A 23 6.36 -15.73 -2.68
N PRO A 24 7.00 -15.18 -1.64
CA PRO A 24 8.05 -15.89 -0.90
C PRO A 24 7.59 -17.25 -0.38
N LEU A 25 8.52 -18.22 -0.36
CA LEU A 25 8.29 -19.53 0.23
C LEU A 25 7.80 -19.38 1.68
N ASN A 26 6.86 -20.23 2.09
CA ASN A 26 6.21 -20.23 3.40
C ASN A 26 5.30 -19.02 3.70
N THR A 27 4.96 -18.19 2.70
CA THR A 27 3.91 -17.18 2.89
C THR A 27 2.54 -17.82 2.80
N ALA A 28 1.70 -17.64 3.82
CA ALA A 28 0.31 -18.07 3.81
C ALA A 28 -0.48 -17.28 2.76
N ARG A 29 -1.03 -17.96 1.75
CA ARG A 29 -1.90 -17.35 0.72
C ARG A 29 -3.35 -17.31 1.19
N ASN A 30 -3.56 -16.72 2.37
CA ASN A 30 -4.88 -16.59 2.96
C ASN A 30 -5.69 -15.46 2.30
N ARG A 31 -6.98 -15.37 2.63
CA ARG A 31 -7.86 -14.37 2.04
C ARG A 31 -7.39 -12.94 2.35
N ALA A 32 -6.94 -12.69 3.58
CA ALA A 32 -6.43 -11.38 3.99
C ALA A 32 -5.26 -10.90 3.11
N LEU A 33 -4.31 -11.79 2.80
CA LEU A 33 -3.21 -11.48 1.90
C LEU A 33 -3.74 -11.16 0.49
N ARG A 34 -4.71 -11.94 0.00
CA ARG A 34 -5.29 -11.74 -1.33
C ARG A 34 -6.01 -10.41 -1.48
N ASP A 35 -6.90 -10.10 -0.53
CA ASP A 35 -7.65 -8.84 -0.48
C ASP A 35 -6.68 -7.65 -0.40
N ASN A 36 -5.67 -7.72 0.46
CA ASN A 36 -4.66 -6.66 0.59
C ASN A 36 -3.90 -6.42 -0.70
N ILE A 37 -3.35 -7.48 -1.32
CA ILE A 37 -2.58 -7.37 -2.56
C ILE A 37 -3.42 -6.76 -3.68
N PHE A 38 -4.67 -7.23 -3.83
CA PHE A 38 -5.55 -6.76 -4.89
C PHE A 38 -5.85 -5.26 -4.76
N VAL A 39 -6.22 -4.81 -3.55
CA VAL A 39 -6.49 -3.39 -3.29
C VAL A 39 -5.22 -2.55 -3.39
N LEU A 40 -4.09 -3.04 -2.88
CA LEU A 40 -2.79 -2.37 -2.98
C LEU A 40 -2.39 -2.13 -4.43
N LEU A 41 -2.49 -3.17 -5.27
CA LEU A 41 -2.14 -3.08 -6.67
C LEU A 41 -2.99 -2.02 -7.38
N ALA A 42 -4.31 -2.08 -7.19
CA ALA A 42 -5.24 -1.13 -7.80
C ALA A 42 -4.98 0.30 -7.33
N CYS A 43 -4.79 0.53 -6.02
CA CYS A 43 -4.58 1.86 -5.47
C CYS A 43 -3.24 2.45 -5.87
N ILE A 44 -2.15 1.68 -5.78
CA ILE A 44 -0.81 2.17 -6.11
C ILE A 44 -0.73 2.57 -7.59
N VAL A 45 -1.17 1.70 -8.50
CA VAL A 45 -1.10 1.96 -9.96
C VAL A 45 -1.93 3.19 -10.35
N ASN A 46 -3.07 3.39 -9.70
CA ASN A 46 -3.94 4.56 -9.94
C ASN A 46 -3.58 5.77 -9.07
N ARG A 47 -2.52 5.67 -8.25
CA ARG A 47 -2.09 6.72 -7.31
C ARG A 47 -3.22 7.19 -6.38
N ILE A 48 -4.02 6.25 -5.91
CA ILE A 48 -5.05 6.49 -4.89
C ILE A 48 -4.37 6.27 -3.53
N PRO A 49 -4.30 7.28 -2.65
CA PRO A 49 -3.77 7.08 -1.31
C PRO A 49 -4.54 5.99 -0.57
N LEU A 50 -3.84 5.06 0.06
CA LEU A 50 -4.44 3.90 0.74
C LEU A 50 -3.97 3.80 2.18
N PHE A 51 -4.92 3.62 3.11
CA PHE A 51 -4.63 3.22 4.48
C PHE A 51 -5.06 1.76 4.70
N LEU A 52 -4.11 0.87 5.02
CA LEU A 52 -4.38 -0.48 5.48
C LEU A 52 -4.34 -0.53 7.00
N CYS A 53 -5.49 -0.83 7.61
CA CYS A 53 -5.62 -0.89 9.06
C CYS A 53 -6.19 -2.23 9.52
N GLY A 54 -5.60 -2.81 10.55
CA GLY A 54 -6.16 -3.96 11.27
C GLY A 54 -5.11 -4.66 12.12
N LYS A 55 -5.47 -5.73 12.83
CA LYS A 55 -4.61 -6.30 13.88
C LYS A 55 -3.23 -6.73 13.38
N PRO A 56 -2.22 -6.80 14.27
CA PRO A 56 -0.94 -7.43 13.95
C PRO A 56 -1.16 -8.83 13.38
N GLY A 57 -0.38 -9.21 12.36
CA GLY A 57 -0.51 -10.50 11.68
C GLY A 57 -1.54 -10.55 10.55
N SER A 58 -2.24 -9.45 10.23
CA SER A 58 -3.21 -9.40 9.11
C SER A 58 -2.59 -9.22 7.71
N SER A 59 -1.38 -9.72 7.50
CA SER A 59 -0.66 -9.75 6.22
C SER A 59 -0.45 -8.39 5.51
N LYS A 60 -0.59 -7.25 6.22
CA LYS A 60 -0.51 -5.89 5.65
C LYS A 60 0.86 -5.57 5.05
N SER A 61 1.89 -5.55 5.88
CA SER A 61 3.26 -5.19 5.45
C SER A 61 3.80 -6.23 4.47
N SER A 62 3.48 -7.51 4.64
CA SER A 62 3.83 -8.58 3.68
C SER A 62 3.21 -8.36 2.31
N ALA A 63 1.93 -7.98 2.23
CA ALA A 63 1.28 -7.65 0.97
C ALA A 63 1.98 -6.49 0.26
N VAL A 64 2.32 -5.42 1.00
CA VAL A 64 3.06 -4.28 0.46
C VAL A 64 4.40 -4.71 -0.16
N GLN A 65 5.18 -5.54 0.55
CA GLN A 65 6.45 -6.06 0.05
C GLN A 65 6.29 -6.95 -1.18
N ILE A 66 5.23 -7.78 -1.23
CA ILE A 66 4.95 -8.63 -2.40
C ILE A 66 4.62 -7.76 -3.61
N VAL A 67 3.79 -6.73 -3.47
CA VAL A 67 3.47 -5.83 -4.59
C VAL A 67 4.72 -5.10 -5.10
N ILE A 68 5.52 -4.50 -4.21
CA ILE A 68 6.75 -3.78 -4.58
C ILE A 68 7.80 -4.69 -5.22
N SER A 69 7.90 -5.95 -4.78
CA SER A 69 8.88 -6.89 -5.33
C SER A 69 8.48 -7.44 -6.70
N ASN A 70 7.17 -7.49 -7.01
CA ASN A 70 6.66 -7.99 -8.29
C ASN A 70 6.56 -6.93 -9.39
N LEU A 71 6.34 -5.66 -9.04
CA LEU A 71 6.25 -4.57 -10.01
C LEU A 71 7.63 -3.91 -10.22
N LYS A 72 8.41 -4.47 -11.14
CA LYS A 72 9.75 -4.02 -11.53
C LYS A 72 9.80 -3.47 -12.95
N GLY A 73 8.68 -2.95 -13.45
CA GLY A 73 8.57 -2.48 -14.83
C GLY A 73 8.91 -3.60 -15.82
N LYS A 74 9.68 -3.28 -16.87
CA LYS A 74 10.16 -4.26 -17.87
C LYS A 74 10.91 -5.46 -17.29
N LYS A 75 11.45 -5.35 -16.07
CA LYS A 75 12.19 -6.43 -15.38
C LYS A 75 11.27 -7.35 -14.56
N SER A 76 9.97 -7.09 -14.52
CA SER A 76 9.01 -7.96 -13.84
C SER A 76 8.98 -9.35 -14.47
N LYS A 77 8.68 -10.37 -13.67
CA LYS A 77 8.65 -11.77 -14.15
C LYS A 77 7.43 -12.08 -15.00
N ASP A 78 6.25 -11.61 -14.61
CA ASP A 78 5.01 -11.82 -15.36
C ASP A 78 4.83 -10.74 -16.44
N PRO A 79 4.43 -11.10 -17.68
CA PRO A 79 4.19 -10.13 -18.76
C PRO A 79 3.20 -9.03 -18.42
N TYR A 80 2.20 -9.29 -17.57
CA TYR A 80 1.24 -8.27 -17.14
C TYR A 80 1.95 -7.16 -16.34
N PHE A 81 2.82 -7.52 -15.38
CA PHE A 81 3.54 -6.53 -14.58
C PHE A 81 4.63 -5.79 -15.38
N GLN A 82 5.07 -6.32 -16.52
CA GLN A 82 5.96 -5.60 -17.45
C GLN A 82 5.27 -4.44 -18.18
N THR A 83 3.93 -4.40 -18.17
CA THR A 83 3.14 -3.28 -18.70
C THR A 83 2.91 -2.17 -17.65
N LEU A 84 3.17 -2.46 -16.38
CA LEU A 84 3.00 -1.54 -15.26
C LEU A 84 4.34 -0.84 -14.92
N PRO A 85 4.32 0.28 -14.18
CA PRO A 85 5.54 0.95 -13.77
C PRO A 85 6.37 0.12 -12.76
N GLU A 86 7.68 0.36 -12.75
CA GLU A 86 8.58 -0.07 -11.68
C GLU A 86 8.27 0.72 -10.40
N LEU A 87 7.97 0.00 -9.32
CA LEU A 87 7.74 0.63 -8.02
C LEU A 87 9.07 0.85 -7.30
N VAL A 88 9.29 2.08 -6.84
CA VAL A 88 10.42 2.46 -5.98
C VAL A 88 9.89 2.89 -4.63
N ALA A 89 10.09 2.04 -3.62
CA ALA A 89 9.59 2.29 -2.29
C ALA A 89 10.42 3.34 -1.54
N VAL A 90 9.76 4.33 -0.97
CA VAL A 90 10.31 5.28 -0.01
C VAL A 90 9.67 5.00 1.34
N SER A 91 10.33 4.15 2.13
CA SER A 91 9.78 3.70 3.41
C SER A 91 9.99 4.73 4.51
N PHE A 92 8.99 4.87 5.37
CA PHE A 92 9.02 5.67 6.59
C PHE A 92 8.34 4.90 7.71
N GLN A 93 8.94 4.90 8.90
CA GLN A 93 8.39 4.21 10.07
C GLN A 93 7.85 5.23 11.07
N GLY A 94 6.58 5.06 11.44
CA GLY A 94 5.90 5.90 12.41
C GLY A 94 6.42 5.70 13.83
N SER A 95 6.35 6.77 14.62
CA SER A 95 6.69 6.80 16.04
C SER A 95 6.00 7.98 16.73
N GLN A 96 5.95 7.95 18.06
CA GLN A 96 5.38 9.05 18.85
C GLN A 96 6.20 10.37 18.76
N ASN A 97 7.44 10.29 18.30
CA ASN A 97 8.31 11.46 18.12
C ASN A 97 8.30 11.99 16.67
N CYS A 98 7.45 11.45 15.80
CA CYS A 98 7.33 11.92 14.43
C CYS A 98 6.94 13.40 14.36
N THR A 99 7.59 14.14 13.46
CA THR A 99 7.29 15.55 13.20
C THR A 99 6.79 15.73 11.77
N SER A 100 6.03 16.80 11.52
CA SER A 100 5.60 17.19 10.17
C SER A 100 6.79 17.30 9.21
N GLU A 101 7.91 17.85 9.67
CA GLU A 101 9.11 18.02 8.85
C GLU A 101 9.75 16.67 8.44
N SER A 102 9.71 15.67 9.33
CA SER A 102 10.17 14.32 8.98
C SER A 102 9.34 13.69 7.87
N ILE A 103 8.03 13.94 7.86
CA ILE A 103 7.11 13.46 6.80
C ILE A 103 7.35 14.23 5.50
N ILE A 104 7.45 15.55 5.54
CA ILE A 104 7.74 16.38 4.35
C ILE A 104 9.03 15.91 3.66
N LYS A 105 10.09 15.63 4.43
CA LYS A 105 11.36 15.10 3.89
C LYS A 105 11.18 13.75 3.17
N VAL A 106 10.19 12.94 3.54
CA VAL A 106 9.87 11.68 2.84
C VAL A 106 9.23 11.97 1.48
N PHE A 107 8.29 12.92 1.41
CA PHE A 107 7.69 13.36 0.16
C PHE A 107 8.71 14.01 -0.78
N GLU A 108 9.61 14.85 -0.25
CA GLU A 108 10.73 15.42 -1.02
C GLU A 108 11.66 14.34 -1.58
N ARG A 109 11.93 13.26 -0.82
CA ARG A 109 12.71 12.12 -1.33
C ARG A 109 11.97 11.40 -2.45
N ALA A 110 10.66 11.19 -2.31
CA ALA A 110 9.84 10.59 -3.37
C ALA A 110 9.83 11.43 -4.64
N ALA A 111 9.77 12.76 -4.51
CA ALA A 111 9.85 13.72 -5.63
C ALA A 111 11.13 13.55 -6.45
N LYS A 112 12.28 13.44 -5.77
CA LYS A 112 13.58 13.29 -6.42
C LYS A 112 13.67 12.04 -7.29
N TYR A 113 12.99 10.94 -6.93
CA TYR A 113 12.98 9.73 -7.77
C TYR A 113 12.27 9.94 -9.11
N GLY A 114 11.21 10.76 -9.14
CA GLY A 114 10.52 11.12 -10.38
C GLY A 114 11.36 12.04 -11.28
N GLU A 115 12.11 12.97 -10.67
CA GLU A 115 12.93 13.95 -11.40
C GLU A 115 14.21 13.35 -11.99
N ILE A 116 14.90 12.47 -11.24
CA ILE A 116 16.24 11.97 -11.63
C ILE A 116 16.21 11.14 -12.92
N ARG A 117 15.12 10.43 -13.19
CA ARG A 117 15.08 9.49 -14.31
C ARG A 117 14.28 9.97 -15.52
N ASN A 118 13.47 11.03 -15.38
CA ASN A 118 12.58 11.54 -16.43
C ASN A 118 11.79 10.40 -17.12
N ASP A 119 11.55 9.34 -16.35
CA ASP A 119 11.15 8.04 -16.84
C ASP A 119 9.73 7.78 -16.32
N SER A 120 8.76 7.93 -17.22
CA SER A 120 7.36 7.62 -16.94
C SER A 120 7.14 6.16 -16.54
N GLU A 121 8.15 5.29 -16.71
CA GLU A 121 8.11 3.89 -16.29
C GLU A 121 8.34 3.69 -14.79
N ILE A 122 8.70 4.73 -14.02
CA ILE A 122 8.93 4.61 -12.58
C ILE A 122 7.84 5.30 -11.78
N LEU A 123 7.35 4.61 -10.75
CA LEU A 123 6.40 5.15 -9.79
C LEU A 123 7.01 5.08 -8.38
N PRO A 124 7.42 6.22 -7.79
CA PRO A 124 7.76 6.30 -6.39
C PRO A 124 6.53 5.97 -5.53
N VAL A 125 6.70 5.13 -4.52
CA VAL A 125 5.63 4.75 -3.57
C VAL A 125 6.10 5.01 -2.16
N ILE A 126 5.44 5.91 -1.46
CA ILE A 126 5.69 6.16 -0.04
C ILE A 126 5.00 5.06 0.76
N VAL A 127 5.77 4.34 1.57
CA VAL A 127 5.26 3.31 2.48
C VAL A 127 5.46 3.79 3.92
N PHE A 128 4.37 4.22 4.54
CA PHE A 128 4.37 4.70 5.91
C PHE A 128 3.90 3.58 6.84
N ASP A 129 4.85 2.83 7.38
CA ASP A 129 4.57 1.73 8.31
C ASP A 129 4.34 2.24 9.74
N GLU A 130 3.50 1.57 10.51
CA GLU A 130 3.08 1.97 11.86
C GLU A 130 2.60 3.44 11.97
N ILE A 131 1.86 3.93 10.96
CA ILE A 131 1.40 5.33 10.91
C ILE A 131 0.53 5.72 12.11
N GLY A 132 -0.19 4.76 12.72
CA GLY A 132 -0.95 4.99 13.94
C GLY A 132 -0.11 5.48 15.13
N LEU A 133 1.19 5.14 15.19
CA LEU A 133 2.08 5.66 16.22
C LEU A 133 2.38 7.16 16.04
N ALA A 134 2.42 7.62 14.78
CA ALA A 134 2.62 9.04 14.47
C ALA A 134 1.39 9.89 14.80
N GLU A 135 0.18 9.30 14.80
CA GLU A 135 -1.04 9.96 15.24
C GLU A 135 -1.00 10.30 16.75
N LEU A 136 -0.35 9.45 17.54
CA LEU A 136 -0.17 9.66 18.99
C LEU A 136 0.87 10.74 19.32
N SER A 137 1.57 11.29 18.31
CA SER A 137 2.59 12.30 18.53
C SER A 137 1.99 13.64 18.97
N PRO A 138 2.58 14.33 19.97
CA PRO A 138 2.13 15.66 20.38
C PRO A 138 2.31 16.72 19.28
N HIS A 139 3.10 16.43 18.24
CA HIS A 139 3.38 17.34 17.14
C HIS A 139 2.30 17.33 16.03
N ASN A 140 1.28 16.48 16.14
CA ASN A 140 0.23 16.28 15.11
C ASN A 140 0.80 16.18 13.68
N PRO A 141 1.77 15.28 13.45
CA PRO A 141 2.57 15.27 12.22
C PRO A 141 1.72 14.90 10.99
N LEU A 142 0.66 14.10 11.16
CA LEU A 142 -0.19 13.65 10.06
C LEU A 142 -1.04 14.77 9.43
N LYS A 143 -1.05 15.99 9.99
CA LYS A 143 -1.71 17.15 9.37
C LYS A 143 -1.13 17.49 7.99
N VAL A 144 0.17 17.24 7.75
CA VAL A 144 0.75 17.55 6.43
C VAL A 144 0.23 16.65 5.32
N LEU A 145 -0.26 15.45 5.65
CA LEU A 145 -0.82 14.52 4.66
C LEU A 145 -2.05 15.11 3.94
N HIS A 146 -2.77 16.06 4.54
CA HIS A 146 -3.92 16.68 3.87
C HIS A 146 -3.54 17.37 2.57
N ALA A 147 -2.42 18.12 2.56
CA ALA A 147 -1.96 18.84 1.38
C ALA A 147 -1.25 17.91 0.37
N GLU A 148 -0.47 16.96 0.91
CA GLU A 148 0.33 16.03 0.10
C GLU A 148 -0.49 14.94 -0.59
N LEU A 149 -1.67 14.59 -0.04
CA LEU A 149 -2.55 13.53 -0.59
C LEU A 149 -3.77 14.09 -1.33
N GLU A 150 -3.84 15.40 -1.62
CA GLU A 150 -4.87 15.93 -2.53
C GLU A 150 -4.75 15.27 -3.90
N VAL A 151 -5.89 14.95 -4.54
CA VAL A 151 -5.94 14.21 -5.81
C VAL A 151 -5.20 14.95 -6.92
N ASP A 152 -5.28 16.28 -6.93
CA ASP A 152 -4.60 17.14 -7.90
C ASP A 152 -3.06 17.09 -7.79
N ASN A 153 -2.55 16.63 -6.65
CA ASN A 153 -1.11 16.48 -6.36
C ASN A 153 -0.63 15.02 -6.46
N SER A 154 -1.44 14.10 -6.98
CA SER A 154 -1.14 12.67 -6.97
C SER A 154 0.00 12.28 -7.92
N LYS A 155 1.23 12.51 -7.46
CA LYS A 155 2.48 12.22 -8.18
C LYS A 155 3.08 10.88 -7.78
N TYR A 156 2.74 10.37 -6.60
CA TYR A 156 3.34 9.18 -5.99
C TYR A 156 2.25 8.20 -5.55
N GLY A 157 2.60 6.92 -5.45
CA GLY A 157 1.79 6.00 -4.66
C GLY A 157 1.95 6.32 -3.17
N PHE A 158 0.88 6.18 -2.38
CA PHE A 158 0.95 6.32 -0.93
C PHE A 158 0.23 5.16 -0.25
N VAL A 159 0.92 4.51 0.68
CA VAL A 159 0.38 3.43 1.51
C VAL A 159 0.72 3.71 2.97
N GLY A 160 -0.29 3.95 3.80
CA GLY A 160 -0.17 3.99 5.25
C GLY A 160 -0.60 2.65 5.86
N VAL A 161 0.26 2.03 6.66
CA VAL A 161 -0.03 0.77 7.36
C VAL A 161 -0.15 1.05 8.86
N SER A 162 -1.23 0.59 9.48
CA SER A 162 -1.45 0.77 10.92
C SER A 162 -2.09 -0.47 11.54
N ASN A 163 -1.79 -0.69 12.82
CA ASN A 163 -2.49 -1.69 13.62
C ASN A 163 -3.81 -1.17 14.22
N TRP A 164 -4.01 0.14 14.21
CA TRP A 164 -5.15 0.83 14.80
C TRP A 164 -5.87 1.69 13.77
N ARG A 165 -7.16 1.94 13.99
CA ARG A 165 -7.89 2.91 13.17
C ARG A 165 -7.33 4.30 13.39
N LEU A 166 -7.12 5.02 12.30
CA LEU A 166 -6.78 6.44 12.33
C LEU A 166 -8.06 7.27 12.51
N ASP A 167 -7.91 8.53 12.91
CA ASP A 167 -9.01 9.48 12.97
C ASP A 167 -9.64 9.73 11.59
N ALA A 168 -10.96 9.88 11.57
CA ALA A 168 -11.76 10.04 10.34
C ALA A 168 -11.30 11.23 9.50
N SER A 169 -10.82 12.32 10.13
CA SER A 169 -10.35 13.49 9.40
C SER A 169 -9.19 13.17 8.45
N LYS A 170 -8.35 12.18 8.79
CA LYS A 170 -7.18 11.76 8.02
C LYS A 170 -7.50 10.78 6.90
N MET A 171 -8.64 10.10 6.99
CA MET A 171 -9.03 9.05 6.05
C MET A 171 -9.89 9.56 4.88
N ASN A 172 -10.53 10.73 5.01
CA ASN A 172 -11.44 11.26 3.98
C ASN A 172 -10.81 11.48 2.58
N ARG A 173 -9.48 11.52 2.49
CA ARG A 173 -8.73 11.74 1.24
C ARG A 173 -8.09 10.46 0.68
N ALA A 174 -8.39 9.31 1.29
CA ALA A 174 -7.74 8.05 0.98
C ALA A 174 -8.77 6.92 0.98
N LEU A 175 -8.47 5.86 0.24
CA LEU A 175 -9.18 4.60 0.42
C LEU A 175 -8.75 4.02 1.78
N TYR A 176 -9.73 3.63 2.58
CA TYR A 176 -9.52 2.94 3.85
C TYR A 176 -9.87 1.46 3.69
N LEU A 177 -8.90 0.59 3.91
CA LEU A 177 -9.10 -0.85 3.94
C LEU A 177 -8.95 -1.36 5.38
N SER A 178 -10.06 -1.84 5.94
CA SER A 178 -10.05 -2.59 7.20
C SER A 178 -9.74 -4.05 6.92
N THR A 179 -8.61 -4.57 7.41
CA THR A 179 -8.33 -6.01 7.33
C THR A 179 -9.04 -6.70 8.49
N PRO A 180 -10.03 -7.58 8.23
CA PRO A 180 -10.70 -8.35 9.28
C PRO A 180 -9.73 -9.34 9.93
N ASP A 181 -10.10 -9.83 11.11
CA ASP A 181 -9.37 -10.92 11.75
C ASP A 181 -9.41 -12.17 10.87
N PRO A 182 -8.31 -12.94 10.78
CA PRO A 182 -8.29 -14.19 10.05
C PRO A 182 -9.31 -15.16 10.66
N ASP A 183 -10.08 -15.82 9.80
CA ASP A 183 -10.98 -16.89 10.26
C ASP A 183 -10.21 -18.22 10.43
N VAL A 184 -10.89 -19.26 10.93
CA VAL A 184 -10.26 -20.57 11.17
C VAL A 184 -9.67 -21.17 9.88
N LYS A 185 -10.23 -20.86 8.71
CA LYS A 185 -9.73 -21.33 7.43
C LYS A 185 -8.49 -20.56 6.98
N ASP A 186 -8.38 -19.29 7.34
CA ASP A 186 -7.19 -18.47 7.09
C ASP A 186 -5.97 -18.88 7.94
N LEU A 187 -6.20 -19.65 9.01
CA LEU A 187 -5.18 -20.13 9.96
C LEU A 187 -4.72 -21.59 9.71
N GLN A 188 -5.35 -22.29 8.76
CA GLN A 188 -5.01 -23.67 8.36
C GLN A 188 -4.06 -23.67 7.16
#